data_AF-A0A9N9DA77-F1
#
_entry.id   AF-A0A9N9DA77-F1
#
_cell.length_a   1.000
_cell.length_b   1.000
_cell.length_c   1.000
_cell.angle_alpha   90.00
_cell.angle_beta   90.00
_cell.angle_gamma   90.00
#
_symmetry.space_group_name_H-M   'P 1'
#
loop_
_entity.id
_entity.type
_entity.pdbx_description
1 polymer ?
#
loop_
_entity_poly.entity_id
_entity_poly.type
_entity_poly.pdbx_seq_one_letter_code
_entity_poly.pdbx_strand_id
1 'polypeptide(L)' 'MSNIKLKEGDFYTFHNNFIKAVKEYTKKKGFQVCLGKVEVGIIRKRTILCNREGDPEKTSI' A
#
# COMPACT_ATOMS: atom_id res chain seq x y z
N MET A 1 -10.35 15.25 3.08
CA MET A 1 -9.36 14.28 2.56
C MET A 1 -8.35 13.95 3.66
N SER A 2 -8.30 12.68 4.11
CA SER A 2 -7.34 12.25 5.11
C SER A 2 -5.92 12.21 4.54
N ASN A 3 -5.02 12.94 5.17
CA ASN A 3 -3.63 13.05 4.75
C ASN A 3 -2.83 11.85 5.29
N ILE A 4 -3.16 10.66 4.80
CA ILE A 4 -2.53 9.41 5.23
C ILE A 4 -1.11 9.38 4.65
N LYS A 5 -0.15 9.72 5.50
CA LYS A 5 1.29 9.48 5.30
C LYS A 5 1.59 8.13 5.96
N LEU A 6 1.76 7.10 5.15
CA LEU A 6 2.43 5.87 5.60
C LEU A 6 3.90 6.22 5.85
N LYS A 7 4.39 5.98 7.06
CA LYS A 7 5.79 6.13 7.45
C LYS A 7 6.36 4.79 7.85
N GLU A 8 7.67 4.63 7.63
CA GLU A 8 8.40 3.52 8.20
C GLU A 8 8.28 3.53 9.73
N GLY A 9 7.99 2.36 10.31
CA GLY A 9 7.74 2.22 11.75
C GLY A 9 6.29 2.46 12.19
N ASP A 10 5.34 2.71 11.27
CA ASP A 10 3.93 2.79 11.62
C ASP A 10 3.40 1.42 12.12
N PHE A 11 2.74 1.43 13.27
CA PHE A 11 2.09 0.24 13.84
C PHE A 11 0.59 0.24 13.56
N TYR A 12 0.07 -0.95 13.22
CA TYR A 12 -1.36 -1.16 12.98
C TYR A 12 -1.87 -2.29 13.88
N THR A 13 -2.75 -1.94 14.81
CA THR A 13 -3.40 -2.93 15.69
C THR A 13 -4.31 -3.88 14.91
N PHE A 14 -4.99 -3.36 13.89
CA PHE A 14 -5.94 -4.13 13.09
C PHE A 14 -5.46 -4.28 11.66
N HIS A 15 -5.59 -5.52 11.16
CA HIS A 15 -5.19 -5.86 9.81
C HIS A 15 -5.89 -5.00 8.74
N ASN A 16 -7.18 -4.73 8.90
CA ASN A 16 -7.94 -3.91 7.96
C ASN A 16 -7.45 -2.47 7.89
N ASN A 17 -6.96 -1.91 9.00
CA ASN A 17 -6.41 -0.55 9.03
C ASN A 17 -5.09 -0.48 8.26
N PHE A 18 -4.23 -1.49 8.42
CA PHE A 18 -3.02 -1.64 7.61
C PHE A 18 -3.36 -1.73 6.11
N ILE A 19 -4.29 -2.61 5.74
CA ILE A 19 -4.69 -2.78 4.34
C ILE A 19 -5.25 -1.49 3.73
N LYS A 20 -6.10 -0.78 4.48
CA LYS A 20 -6.67 0.49 4.02
C LYS A 20 -5.58 1.54 3.80
N ALA A 21 -4.66 1.69 4.75
CA ALA A 21 -3.54 2.64 4.65
C ALA A 21 -2.67 2.34 3.42
N VAL A 22 -2.28 1.09 3.20
CA VAL A 22 -1.48 0.66 2.05
C VAL A 22 -2.18 0.99 0.72
N LYS A 23 -3.47 0.64 0.59
CA LYS A 23 -4.25 0.93 -0.63
C LYS A 23 -4.37 2.44 -0.89
N GLU A 24 -4.64 3.23 0.14
CA GLU A 24 -4.80 4.68 -0.02
C GLU A 24 -3.47 5.36 -0.39
N TYR A 25 -2.36 4.96 0.22
CA TYR A 25 -1.04 5.49 -0.11
C TYR A 25 -0.62 5.16 -1.54
N THR A 26 -0.75 3.90 -1.94
CA THR A 26 -0.34 3.44 -3.27
C THR A 26 -1.19 4.08 -4.37
N LYS A 27 -2.51 4.19 -4.17
CA LYS A 27 -3.39 4.95 -5.08
C LYS A 27 -2.96 6.41 -5.23
N LYS A 28 -2.62 7.10 -4.13
CA LYS A 28 -2.09 8.49 -4.18
C LYS A 28 -0.79 8.60 -4.97
N LYS A 29 -0.01 7.52 -5.03
CA LYS A 29 1.26 7.44 -5.77
C LYS A 29 1.07 6.94 -7.21
N GLY A 30 -0.17 6.72 -7.66
CA GLY A 30 -0.45 6.21 -9.00
C GLY A 30 -0.09 4.74 -9.16
N PHE A 31 -0.18 3.94 -8.09
CA PHE A 31 0.01 2.50 -8.14
C PHE A 31 -1.30 1.77 -7.87
N GLN A 32 -1.53 0.71 -8.64
CA GLN A 32 -2.51 -0.31 -8.33
C GLN A 32 -1.86 -1.39 -7.46
N VAL A 33 -2.55 -1.81 -6.41
CA VAL A 33 -2.06 -2.85 -5.51
C VAL A 33 -2.93 -4.08 -5.56
N CYS A 34 -2.30 -5.23 -5.78
CA CYS A 34 -2.89 -6.52 -5.51
C CYS A 34 -2.35 -7.06 -4.17
N LEU A 35 -3.26 -7.48 -3.30
CA LEU A 35 -2.91 -8.00 -1.98
C LEU A 35 -2.77 -9.51 -2.05
N GLY A 36 -1.56 -10.02 -1.81
CA GLY A 36 -1.28 -11.45 -1.79
C GLY A 36 -1.81 -12.16 -0.55
N LYS A 37 -1.50 -13.46 -0.44
CA LYS A 37 -1.85 -14.28 0.73
C LYS A 37 -1.22 -13.73 2.02
N VAL A 38 -1.91 -13.94 3.14
CA VAL A 38 -1.37 -13.68 4.48
C VAL A 38 -0.73 -14.97 4.97
N GLU A 39 0.53 -14.90 5.35
CA GLU A 39 1.19 -15.97 6.09
C GLU A 39 1.02 -15.71 7.58
N VAL A 40 0.41 -16.66 8.29
CA VAL A 40 0.06 -16.53 9.69
C VAL A 40 1.09 -17.28 10.53
N GLY A 41 1.86 -16.55 11.33
CA GLY A 41 2.83 -17.06 12.31
C GLY A 41 2.97 -16.09 13.48
N ILE A 42 4.07 -16.18 14.26
CA ILE A 42 4.40 -15.22 15.35
C ILE A 42 4.43 -13.78 14.81
N ILE A 43 4.86 -13.62 13.55
CA ILE A 43 4.77 -12.38 12.79
C ILE A 43 3.84 -12.64 11.61
N ARG A 44 2.86 -11.76 11.39
CA ARG A 44 2.02 -11.80 10.19
C ARG A 44 2.74 -11.11 9.04
N LYS A 45 3.16 -11.88 8.03
CA LYS A 45 3.79 -11.36 6.81
C LYS A 45 2.75 -11.26 5.69
N ARG A 46 2.86 -10.21 4.86
CA ARG A 46 2.04 -10.06 3.66
C ARG A 46 2.89 -9.55 2.50
N THR A 47 2.77 -10.21 1.35
CA THR A 47 3.35 -9.74 0.09
C THR A 47 2.41 -8.72 -0.55
N ILE A 48 2.95 -7.57 -0.92
CA ILE A 48 2.24 -6.49 -1.62
C ILE A 48 2.84 -6.43 -3.02
N LEU A 49 2.01 -6.64 -4.04
CA LEU A 49 2.41 -6.46 -5.44
C LEU A 49 1.85 -5.11 -5.92
N CYS A 50 2.74 -4.24 -6.40
CA CYS A 50 2.40 -2.92 -6.89
C CYS A 50 2.72 -2.82 -8.38
N ASN A 51 1.74 -2.41 -9.18
CA ASN A 51 1.95 -2.02 -10.57
C ASN A 51 1.70 -0.52 -10.69
N ARG A 52 2.57 0.21 -11.39
CA ARG A 52 2.37 1.63 -11.65
C ARG A 52 1.24 1.77 -12.69
N GLU A 53 0.22 2.56 -12.36
CA GLU A 53 -0.81 2.94 -13.31
C GLU A 53 -0.30 4.09 -14.18
N GLY A 54 -0.51 3.99 -15.49
CA GLY A 54 -0.10 5.00 -16.46
C GLY A 54 1.33 4.86 -16.98
N ASP A 55 1.64 5.65 -18.00
CA ASP A 55 2.94 5.68 -18.66
C ASP A 55 3.97 6.41 -17.77
N PRO A 56 5.08 5.76 -17.34
CA PRO A 56 6.10 6.39 -16.53
C PRO A 56 6.75 7.61 -17.19
N GLU A 57 6.65 7.74 -18.52
CA GLU A 57 7.21 8.84 -19.31
C GLU A 57 6.24 10.00 -19.54
N LYS A 58 4.97 9.88 -19.15
CA LYS A 58 4.02 11.01 -19.12
C LYS A 58 4.29 11.91 -17.91
N THR A 59 5.50 12.49 -17.89
CA THR A 59 5.71 13.76 -17.23
C THR A 59 5.35 14.80 -18.29
N SER A 60 4.09 15.23 -18.32
CA SER A 60 3.71 16.38 -19.14
C SER A 60 4.59 17.56 -18.72
N ILE A 61 5.42 18.03 -19.66
CA ILE A 61 6.19 19.28 -19.57
C ILE A 61 5.21 20.45 -19.50
#